data_AF-U5SBW3-F1
#
_entry.id   AF-U5SBW3-F1
#
_cell.length_a   1.000
_cell.length_b   1.000
_cell.length_c   1.000
_cell.angle_alpha   90.00
_cell.angle_beta   90.00
_cell.angle_gamma   90.00
#
_symmetry.space_group_name_H-M   'P 1'
#
loop_
_entity.id
_entity.type
_entity.pdbx_description
1 polymer ?
#
loop_
_entity_poly.entity_id
_entity_poly.type
_entity_poly.pdbx_seq_one_letter_code
_entity_poly.pdbx_strand_id
1 'polypeptide(L)'
;MTIAKDMMVNDGIRARELRVIGSNSEQLGVITKSEALKLAEEANLDLVLVAPKAKPPVARIMDHGKFRFEQQKKEREARKNQKVINVKEVRLSPTIDLNDFNTKLRNARKFLEKGDKVKASIRFKGRAITHKGIGKEVLDRLAKETADIASIESAAKMDGRSMFLILAPKNEK
;
A
#
# COMPACT_ATOMS: atom_id res chain seq x y z
N MET A 1 -6.47 4.11 -1.86
CA MET A 1 -6.26 5.40 -1.19
C MET A 1 -7.61 6.03 -0.93
N THR A 2 -8.14 5.89 0.29
CA THR A 2 -9.34 6.63 0.68
C THR A 2 -8.85 8.04 0.98
N ILE A 3 -8.82 8.89 -0.05
CA ILE A 3 -8.61 10.33 0.08
C ILE A 3 -9.51 10.76 1.22
N ALA A 4 -8.96 11.42 2.23
CA ALA A 4 -9.70 12.03 3.33
C ALA A 4 -10.80 12.89 2.70
N LYS A 5 -11.98 12.30 2.57
CA LYS A 5 -13.11 12.77 1.78
C LYS A 5 -13.30 14.22 2.17
N ASP A 6 -13.18 15.13 1.22
CA ASP A 6 -13.38 16.54 1.50
C ASP A 6 -14.81 16.68 2.03
N MET A 7 -14.93 16.91 3.34
CA MET A 7 -16.21 16.93 4.00
C MET A 7 -16.82 18.30 3.73
N MET A 8 -18.11 18.34 3.42
CA MET A 8 -18.82 19.62 3.35
C MET A 8 -18.99 20.14 4.78
N VAL A 9 -18.61 21.39 5.00
CA VAL A 9 -18.64 22.04 6.32
C VAL A 9 -19.50 23.30 6.24
N ASN A 10 -20.25 23.58 7.30
CA ASN A 10 -21.06 24.78 7.48
C ASN A 10 -21.89 25.12 6.23
N ASP A 11 -21.62 26.27 5.62
CA ASP A 11 -22.34 26.76 4.44
C ASP A 11 -22.19 25.89 3.20
N GLY A 12 -21.13 25.10 3.12
CA GLY A 12 -20.91 24.13 2.04
C GLY A 12 -21.95 23.01 1.98
N ILE A 13 -22.71 22.80 3.06
CA ILE A 13 -23.78 21.80 3.12
C ILE A 13 -25.01 22.30 2.36
N ARG A 14 -25.47 21.55 1.35
CA ARG A 14 -26.62 21.96 0.50
C ARG A 14 -27.96 21.37 0.93
N ALA A 15 -27.96 20.34 1.78
CA ALA A 15 -29.18 19.71 2.25
C ALA A 15 -29.96 20.65 3.18
N ARG A 16 -31.30 20.65 3.06
CA ARG A 16 -32.19 21.48 3.88
C ARG A 16 -32.43 20.89 5.27
N GLU A 17 -32.51 19.56 5.33
CA GLU A 17 -32.69 18.79 6.57
C GLU A 17 -31.53 17.83 6.75
N LEU A 18 -31.11 17.68 8.01
CA LEU A 18 -29.95 16.90 8.40
C LEU A 18 -30.32 16.07 9.63
N ARG A 19 -29.84 14.83 9.69
CA ARG A 19 -29.73 14.13 10.97
C ARG A 19 -28.49 14.62 11.67
N VAL A 20 -28.63 15.25 12.83
CA VAL A 20 -27.52 15.93 13.52
C VAL A 20 -27.10 15.17 14.75
N ILE A 21 -25.78 15.02 14.89
CA ILE A 21 -25.10 14.50 16.08
C ILE A 21 -24.38 15.68 16.75
N GLY A 22 -24.66 15.94 18.02
CA GLY A 22 -23.99 16.99 18.79
C GLY A 22 -22.54 16.65 19.12
N SER A 23 -21.83 17.61 19.72
CA SER A 23 -20.39 17.51 20.04
C SER A 23 -20.09 16.39 21.05
N ASN A 24 -21.02 16.14 21.97
CA ASN A 24 -20.93 15.08 22.98
C ASN A 24 -21.49 13.73 22.50
N SER A 25 -21.59 13.52 21.19
CA SER A 25 -22.20 12.32 20.57
C SER A 25 -23.69 12.11 20.84
N GLU A 26 -24.38 13.14 21.32
CA GLU A 26 -25.83 13.16 21.48
C GLU A 26 -26.55 13.16 20.12
N GLN A 27 -27.70 12.49 20.04
CA GLN A 27 -28.54 12.48 18.84
C GLN A 27 -29.56 13.62 18.94
N LEU A 28 -29.36 14.69 18.16
CA LEU A 28 -30.27 15.84 18.12
C LEU A 28 -31.47 15.60 17.19
N GLY A 29 -31.51 14.45 16.51
CA GLY A 29 -32.59 14.07 15.61
C GLY A 29 -32.44 14.67 14.22
N VAL A 30 -33.55 14.80 13.52
CA VAL A 30 -33.61 15.42 12.19
C VAL A 30 -34.06 16.87 12.36
N ILE A 31 -33.17 17.80 12.05
CA ILE A 31 -33.42 19.24 12.18
C ILE A 31 -32.99 19.97 10.89
N THR A 32 -33.38 21.23 10.78
CA THR A 32 -33.02 22.04 9.60
C THR A 32 -31.54 22.39 9.60
N LYS A 33 -30.97 22.67 8.42
CA LYS A 33 -29.58 23.18 8.31
C LYS A 33 -29.39 24.46 9.13
N SER A 34 -30.38 25.35 9.16
CA SER A 34 -30.28 26.62 9.87
C SER A 34 -30.17 26.42 11.39
N GLU A 35 -31.00 25.55 11.97
CA GLU A 35 -30.91 25.20 13.39
C GLU A 35 -29.58 24.51 13.70
N ALA A 36 -29.16 23.57 12.85
CA ALA A 36 -27.88 22.87 13.01
C ALA A 36 -26.67 23.82 12.98
N LEU A 37 -26.70 24.84 12.13
CA LEU A 37 -25.65 25.88 12.07
C LEU A 37 -25.63 26.72 13.33
N LYS A 38 -26.79 27.14 13.85
CA LYS A 38 -26.88 27.89 15.11
C LYS A 38 -26.30 27.11 16.29
N LEU A 39 -26.64 25.83 16.42
CA LEU A 39 -26.11 24.97 17.47
C LEU A 39 -24.59 24.78 17.37
N ALA A 40 -24.04 24.72 16.15
CA ALA A 40 -22.61 24.67 15.94
C ALA A 40 -21.93 26.00 16.35
N GLU A 41 -22.51 27.14 15.99
CA GLU A 41 -22.03 28.48 16.34
C GLU A 41 -22.07 28.72 17.87
N GLU A 42 -23.17 28.36 18.53
CA GLU A 42 -23.31 28.42 20.00
C GLU A 42 -22.23 27.60 20.73
N ALA A 43 -21.86 26.46 20.14
CA ALA A 43 -20.80 25.61 20.67
C ALA A 43 -19.38 26.05 20.26
N ASN A 44 -19.24 27.10 19.43
CA ASN A 44 -17.98 27.49 18.77
C ASN A 44 -17.30 26.33 18.02
N LEU A 45 -18.10 25.51 17.32
CA LEU A 45 -17.68 24.35 16.55
C LEU A 45 -18.21 24.44 15.11
N ASP A 46 -17.81 23.49 14.27
CA ASP A 46 -18.28 23.40 12.89
C ASP A 46 -19.38 22.34 12.74
N LEU A 47 -20.33 22.59 11.85
CA LEU A 47 -21.26 21.58 11.35
C LEU A 47 -20.62 20.83 10.18
N VAL A 48 -20.23 19.58 10.40
CA VAL A 48 -19.49 18.77 9.41
C VAL A 48 -20.36 17.64 8.87
N LEU A 49 -20.48 17.53 7.54
CA LEU A 49 -21.26 16.49 6.89
C LEU A 49 -20.48 15.16 6.80
N VAL A 50 -20.75 14.25 7.74
CA VAL A 50 -20.04 12.97 7.86
C VAL A 50 -20.59 11.88 6.95
N ALA A 51 -21.89 11.88 6.65
CA ALA A 51 -22.54 10.90 5.77
C ALA A 51 -23.45 11.58 4.74
N PRO A 52 -22.90 12.11 3.62
CA PRO A 52 -23.68 12.82 2.61
C PRO A 52 -24.68 11.93 1.86
N LYS A 53 -24.45 10.61 1.83
CA LYS A 53 -25.31 9.64 1.10
C LYS A 53 -26.48 9.10 1.93
N ALA A 54 -26.54 9.40 3.23
CA ALA A 54 -27.62 8.95 4.08
C ALA A 54 -28.93 9.70 3.79
N LYS A 55 -30.07 9.14 4.20
CA LYS A 55 -31.40 9.76 4.08
C LYS A 55 -32.06 9.88 5.47
N PRO A 56 -32.24 11.10 6.01
CA PRO A 56 -31.58 12.35 5.62
C PRO A 56 -30.05 12.29 5.82
N PRO A 57 -29.26 13.17 5.16
CA PRO A 57 -27.80 13.23 5.32
C PRO A 57 -27.41 13.44 6.78
N VAL A 58 -26.31 12.82 7.23
CA VAL A 58 -25.86 12.91 8.63
C VAL A 58 -24.77 13.96 8.75
N ALA A 59 -25.00 14.94 9.62
CA ALA A 59 -24.02 15.94 10.02
C ALA A 59 -23.65 15.76 11.50
N ARG A 60 -22.44 16.16 11.88
CA ARG A 60 -21.96 16.15 13.26
C ARG A 60 -21.34 17.51 13.58
N ILE A 61 -21.66 18.02 14.76
CA ILE A 61 -21.05 19.24 15.31
C ILE A 61 -19.70 18.85 15.91
N MET A 62 -18.59 19.35 15.35
CA MET A 62 -17.25 19.06 15.83
C MET A 62 -16.22 20.09 15.36
N ASP A 63 -15.04 20.10 15.94
CA ASP A 63 -13.91 20.88 15.44
C ASP A 63 -13.36 20.21 14.17
N HIS A 64 -13.64 20.80 13.00
CA HIS A 64 -13.20 20.25 11.72
C HIS A 64 -11.67 20.27 11.59
N GLY A 65 -11.01 21.33 12.07
CA GLY A 65 -9.55 21.49 12.01
C GLY A 65 -8.83 20.40 12.80
N LYS A 66 -9.24 20.19 14.05
CA LYS A 66 -8.70 19.14 14.92
C LYS A 66 -8.97 17.75 14.35
N PHE A 67 -10.19 17.48 13.87
CA PHE A 67 -10.52 16.20 13.24
C PHE A 67 -9.64 15.91 12.01
N ARG A 68 -9.44 16.90 11.13
CA ARG A 68 -8.56 16.77 9.96
C ARG A 68 -7.11 16.51 10.36
N PHE A 69 -6.63 17.15 11.43
CA PHE A 69 -5.29 16.93 11.95
C PHE A 69 -5.12 15.51 12.50
N GLU A 70 -6.05 15.03 13.34
CA GLU A 70 -6.01 13.69 13.92
C GLU A 70 -6.10 12.61 12.85
N GLN A 71 -6.97 12.77 11.85
CA GLN A 71 -7.05 11.87 10.71
C GLN A 71 -5.76 11.84 9.91
N GLN A 72 -5.16 13.01 9.62
CA GLN A 72 -3.86 13.07 8.95
C GLN A 72 -2.75 12.43 9.77
N LYS A 73 -2.74 12.62 11.10
CA LYS A 73 -1.78 12.01 12.00
C LYS A 73 -1.91 10.48 11.96
N LYS A 74 -3.13 9.96 12.10
CA LYS A 74 -3.44 8.53 12.01
C LYS A 74 -3.05 7.93 10.66
N GLU A 75 -3.35 8.63 9.55
CA GLU A 75 -2.94 8.19 8.22
C GLU A 75 -1.42 8.19 8.04
N ARG A 76 -0.71 9.20 8.57
CA ARG A 76 0.76 9.25 8.53
C ARG A 76 1.37 8.12 9.36
N GLU A 77 0.85 7.85 10.55
CA GLU A 77 1.29 6.74 11.39
C GLU A 77 1.02 5.39 10.71
N ALA A 78 -0.16 5.20 10.13
CA ALA A 78 -0.50 3.99 9.38
C ALA A 78 0.42 3.79 8.18
N ARG A 79 0.75 4.86 7.42
CA ARG A 79 1.70 4.80 6.30
C ARG A 79 3.13 4.50 6.76
N LYS A 80 3.57 5.07 7.89
CA LYS A 80 4.90 4.78 8.46
C LYS A 80 5.02 3.33 8.92
N ASN A 81 3.95 2.79 9.50
CA ASN A 81 3.91 1.41 10.00
C ASN A 81 3.65 0.39 8.88
N GLN A 82 3.23 0.83 7.70
CA GLN A 82 3.09 -0.04 6.54
C GLN A 82 4.47 -0.50 6.08
N LYS A 83 4.74 -1.81 6.23
CA LYS A 83 5.95 -2.43 5.70
C LYS A 83 5.97 -2.31 4.18
N VAL A 84 6.90 -1.52 3.65
CA VAL A 84 7.12 -1.40 2.21
C VAL A 84 7.96 -2.58 1.75
N ILE A 85 7.32 -3.54 1.09
CA ILE A 85 8.02 -4.67 0.46
C ILE A 85 8.63 -4.16 -0.85
N ASN A 86 9.95 -4.04 -0.91
CA ASN A 86 10.63 -3.67 -2.15
C ASN A 86 10.93 -4.91 -3.00
N VAL A 87 11.09 -4.70 -4.31
CA VAL A 87 11.62 -5.72 -5.21
C VAL A 87 13.07 -5.34 -5.54
N LYS A 88 14.02 -6.16 -5.10
CA LYS A 88 15.44 -6.00 -5.40
C LYS A 88 15.83 -6.86 -6.60
N GLU A 89 16.51 -6.29 -7.57
CA GLU A 89 16.96 -7.02 -8.76
C GLU A 89 18.35 -7.64 -8.52
N VAL A 90 18.48 -8.94 -8.80
CA VAL A 90 19.77 -9.65 -8.83
C VAL A 90 20.01 -10.15 -10.25
N ARG A 91 20.99 -9.55 -10.93
CA ARG A 91 21.34 -9.91 -12.31
C ARG A 91 22.37 -11.03 -12.33
N LEU A 92 22.05 -12.07 -13.08
CA LEU A 92 22.85 -13.26 -13.34
C LEU A 92 23.19 -13.33 -14.84
N SER A 93 24.15 -14.18 -15.20
CA SER A 93 24.54 -14.46 -16.58
C SER A 93 24.28 -15.92 -16.94
N PRO A 94 23.99 -16.26 -18.22
CA PRO A 94 23.82 -17.66 -18.62
C PRO A 94 25.09 -18.50 -18.40
N THR A 95 26.27 -17.89 -18.50
CA THR A 95 27.57 -18.52 -18.33
C THR A 95 28.24 -18.08 -17.03
N ILE A 96 27.47 -17.90 -15.96
CA ILE A 96 27.98 -17.45 -14.66
C ILE A 96 28.91 -18.50 -14.04
N ASP A 97 30.05 -18.06 -13.51
CA ASP A 97 30.96 -18.93 -12.76
C ASP A 97 30.47 -19.15 -11.31
N LEU A 98 31.06 -20.13 -10.64
CA LEU A 98 30.65 -20.49 -9.28
C LEU A 98 30.87 -19.37 -8.25
N ASN A 99 31.94 -18.60 -8.36
CA ASN A 99 32.28 -17.55 -7.40
C ASN A 99 31.35 -16.33 -7.56
N ASP A 100 31.07 -15.92 -8.80
CA ASP A 100 30.08 -14.87 -9.07
C ASP A 100 28.67 -15.33 -8.65
N PHE A 101 28.30 -16.58 -8.96
CA PHE A 101 27.02 -17.15 -8.53
C PHE A 101 26.85 -17.08 -7.00
N ASN A 102 27.86 -17.52 -6.24
CA ASN A 102 27.83 -17.48 -4.78
C ASN A 102 27.73 -16.05 -4.25
N THR A 103 28.37 -15.08 -4.92
CA THR A 103 28.25 -13.66 -4.58
C THR A 103 26.83 -13.13 -4.80
N LYS A 104 26.20 -13.49 -5.92
CA LYS A 104 24.80 -13.13 -6.21
C LYS A 104 23.83 -13.82 -5.26
N LEU A 105 24.06 -15.09 -4.91
CA LEU A 105 23.29 -15.84 -3.93
C LEU A 105 23.32 -15.17 -2.56
N ARG A 106 24.50 -14.79 -2.06
CA ARG A 106 24.63 -14.07 -0.78
C ARG A 106 23.85 -12.75 -0.78
N ASN A 107 23.88 -12.01 -1.88
CA ASN A 107 23.10 -10.78 -2.01
C ASN A 107 21.59 -11.04 -2.05
N ALA A 108 21.15 -12.08 -2.77
CA ALA A 108 19.75 -12.49 -2.80
C ALA A 108 19.26 -12.87 -1.40
N ARG A 109 20.02 -13.69 -0.66
CA ARG A 109 19.68 -14.05 0.74
C ARG A 109 19.59 -12.82 1.63
N LYS A 110 20.55 -11.90 1.55
CA LYS A 110 20.54 -10.64 2.31
C LYS A 110 19.29 -9.79 2.05
N PHE A 111 18.75 -9.78 0.82
CA PHE A 111 17.51 -9.06 0.52
C PHE A 111 16.28 -9.79 1.06
N LEU A 112 16.22 -11.12 0.90
CA LEU A 112 15.14 -11.94 1.39
C LEU A 112 15.03 -11.90 2.93
N GLU A 113 16.16 -11.97 3.64
CA GLU A 113 16.20 -11.87 5.11
C GLU A 113 15.75 -10.50 5.64
N LYS A 114 15.89 -9.44 4.82
CA LYS A 114 15.36 -8.10 5.11
C LYS A 114 13.87 -7.97 4.82
N GLY A 115 13.24 -9.00 4.26
CA GLY A 115 11.83 -8.99 3.87
C GLY A 115 11.56 -8.38 2.50
N ASP A 116 12.58 -8.12 1.69
CA ASP A 116 12.41 -7.67 0.31
C ASP A 116 12.19 -8.89 -0.60
N LYS A 117 11.40 -8.72 -1.67
CA LYS A 117 11.31 -9.69 -2.77
C LYS A 117 12.55 -9.58 -3.65
N VAL A 118 12.97 -10.69 -4.24
CA VAL A 118 14.10 -10.72 -5.18
C VAL A 118 13.61 -11.07 -6.58
N LYS A 119 13.88 -10.18 -7.54
CA LYS A 119 13.76 -10.46 -8.97
C LYS A 119 15.12 -10.89 -9.50
N ALA A 120 15.33 -12.20 -9.65
CA ALA A 120 16.52 -12.73 -10.29
C ALA A 120 16.33 -12.67 -11.81
N SER A 121 17.25 -12.05 -12.53
CA SER A 121 17.12 -11.83 -13.98
C SER A 121 18.38 -12.21 -14.74
N ILE A 122 18.19 -12.77 -15.94
CA ILE A 122 19.24 -13.10 -16.88
C ILE A 122 18.88 -12.45 -18.22
N ARG A 123 19.82 -11.69 -18.79
CA ARG A 123 19.65 -11.09 -20.13
C ARG A 123 20.43 -11.90 -21.16
N PHE A 124 19.76 -12.33 -22.23
CA PHE A 124 20.39 -13.05 -23.34
C PHE A 124 20.88 -12.08 -24.42
N LYS A 125 22.18 -12.14 -24.73
CA LYS A 125 22.80 -11.39 -25.84
C LYS A 125 22.86 -12.25 -27.11
N GLY A 126 22.59 -11.64 -28.27
CA GLY A 126 22.71 -12.31 -29.57
C GLY A 126 21.86 -13.57 -29.72
N ARG A 127 22.46 -14.66 -30.23
CA ARG A 127 21.82 -15.97 -30.44
C ARG A 127 21.65 -16.80 -29.16
N ALA A 128 22.14 -16.32 -28.01
CA ALA A 128 22.08 -17.04 -26.72
C ALA A 128 20.65 -17.31 -26.23
N ILE A 129 19.65 -16.63 -26.79
CA ILE A 129 18.22 -16.90 -26.49
C ILE A 129 17.79 -18.33 -26.89
N THR A 130 18.55 -19.01 -27.76
CA THR A 130 18.32 -20.42 -28.10
C THR A 130 18.64 -21.36 -26.94
N HIS A 131 19.53 -20.96 -26.01
CA HIS A 131 19.91 -21.72 -24.83
C HIS A 131 19.09 -21.32 -23.59
N LYS A 132 17.76 -21.28 -23.72
CA LYS A 132 16.84 -20.96 -22.61
C LYS A 132 17.01 -21.91 -21.42
N GLY A 133 17.36 -23.18 -21.67
CA GLY A 133 17.58 -24.20 -20.66
C GLY A 133 18.65 -23.79 -19.65
N ILE A 134 19.78 -23.28 -20.13
CA ILE A 134 20.90 -22.84 -19.28
C ILE A 134 20.48 -21.71 -18.34
N GLY A 135 19.78 -20.69 -18.88
CA GLY A 135 19.28 -19.59 -18.05
C GLY A 135 18.26 -20.06 -17.01
N LYS A 136 17.38 -21.00 -17.38
CA LYS A 136 16.41 -21.60 -16.46
C LYS A 136 17.12 -22.36 -15.34
N GLU A 137 18.12 -23.18 -15.66
CA GLU A 137 18.90 -23.94 -14.66
C GLU A 137 19.59 -23.04 -13.65
N VAL A 138 20.17 -21.92 -14.10
CA VAL A 138 20.81 -20.94 -13.20
C VAL A 138 19.79 -20.31 -12.24
N LEU A 139 18.60 -19.95 -12.74
CA LEU A 139 17.54 -19.38 -11.91
C LEU A 139 16.94 -20.42 -10.95
N ASP A 140 16.68 -21.64 -11.42
CA ASP A 140 16.16 -22.74 -10.62
C ASP A 140 17.17 -23.16 -9.54
N ARG A 141 18.48 -23.11 -9.84
CA ARG A 141 19.53 -23.30 -8.84
C ARG A 141 19.47 -22.23 -7.75
N LEU A 142 19.36 -20.95 -8.11
CA LEU A 142 19.21 -19.88 -7.14
C LEU A 142 17.97 -20.11 -6.25
N ALA A 143 16.84 -20.48 -6.86
CA ALA A 143 15.62 -20.77 -6.12
C ALA A 143 15.83 -21.88 -5.08
N LYS A 144 16.47 -23.00 -5.49
CA LYS A 144 16.77 -24.14 -4.61
C LYS A 144 17.68 -23.75 -3.44
N GLU A 145 18.75 -22.99 -3.70
CA GLU A 145 19.71 -22.55 -2.67
C GLU A 145 19.11 -21.54 -1.67
N THR A 146 17.98 -20.92 -2.01
CA THR A 146 17.23 -20.01 -1.13
C THR A 146 15.93 -20.60 -0.59
N ALA A 147 15.66 -21.88 -0.85
CA ALA A 147 14.38 -22.51 -0.51
C ALA A 147 14.12 -22.61 1.00
N ASP A 148 15.16 -22.45 1.83
CA ASP A 148 15.07 -22.36 3.29
C ASP A 148 14.42 -21.05 3.75
N ILE A 149 14.69 -19.93 3.08
CA ILE A 149 14.23 -18.59 3.48
C ILE A 149 13.20 -17.95 2.53
N ALA A 150 12.99 -18.52 1.34
CA ALA A 150 12.13 -17.96 0.30
C ALA A 150 11.25 -18.99 -0.42
N SER A 151 10.15 -18.51 -0.97
CA SER A 151 9.24 -19.24 -1.85
C SER A 151 9.20 -18.61 -3.24
N ILE A 152 8.94 -19.42 -4.26
CA ILE A 152 8.80 -18.94 -5.64
C ILE A 152 7.44 -18.25 -5.78
N GLU A 153 7.45 -16.94 -6.04
CA GLU A 153 6.24 -16.17 -6.34
C GLU A 153 5.94 -16.18 -7.85
N SER A 154 6.97 -16.10 -8.68
CA SER A 154 6.86 -16.29 -10.13
C SER A 154 8.00 -17.19 -10.58
N ALA A 155 7.64 -18.36 -11.13
CA ALA A 155 8.60 -19.28 -11.75
C ALA A 155 9.36 -18.62 -12.91
N ALA A 156 10.50 -19.22 -13.28
CA ALA A 156 11.36 -18.74 -14.34
C ALA A 156 10.60 -18.63 -15.67
N LYS A 157 10.47 -17.40 -16.19
CA LYS A 157 9.76 -17.12 -17.45
C LYS A 157 10.51 -16.11 -18.30
N MET A 158 10.29 -16.20 -19.61
CA MET A 158 10.85 -15.26 -20.58
C MET A 158 10.05 -13.95 -20.59
N ASP A 159 10.77 -12.85 -20.77
CA ASP A 159 10.27 -11.50 -20.97
C ASP A 159 11.16 -10.81 -22.01
N GLY A 160 10.71 -10.87 -23.27
CA GLY A 160 11.50 -10.48 -24.43
C GLY A 160 12.84 -11.20 -24.51
N ARG A 161 13.93 -10.44 -24.37
CA ARG A 161 15.32 -10.96 -24.40
C ARG A 161 15.88 -11.29 -23.01
N SER A 162 15.05 -11.28 -21.97
CA SER A 162 15.44 -11.62 -20.61
C SER A 162 14.63 -12.81 -20.11
N MET A 163 15.15 -13.54 -19.13
CA MET A 163 14.39 -14.47 -18.31
C MET A 163 14.48 -14.01 -16.86
N PHE A 164 13.39 -14.13 -16.12
CA PHE A 164 13.40 -13.79 -14.70
C PHE A 164 12.58 -14.76 -13.85
N LEU A 165 12.92 -14.78 -12.57
CA LEU A 165 12.27 -15.48 -11.47
C LEU A 165 12.01 -14.45 -10.36
N ILE A 166 10.88 -14.56 -9.67
CA ILE A 166 10.59 -13.76 -8.47
C ILE A 166 10.51 -14.66 -7.25
N LEU A 167 11.31 -14.34 -6.25
CA LEU A 167 11.35 -14.98 -4.94
C LEU A 167 10.74 -14.04 -3.89
N ALA A 168 9.86 -14.59 -3.06
CA ALA A 168 9.29 -13.92 -1.91
C ALA A 168 9.87 -14.51 -0.62
N PRO A 169 10.19 -13.68 0.39
CA PRO A 169 10.64 -14.19 1.68
C PRO A 169 9.53 -14.97 2.39
N LYS A 170 9.86 -16.13 2.97
CA LYS A 170 8.90 -16.96 3.73
C LYS A 170 8.47 -16.34 5.06
N ASN A 171 9.38 -15.61 5.69
CA ASN A 171 9.11 -14.95 6.95
C ASN A 171 8.80 -13.48 6.68
N GLU A 172 7.52 -13.11 6.80
CA GLU A 172 7.13 -11.71 7.00
C GLU A 172 7.57 -11.29 8.41
N LYS A 173 8.78 -10.74 8.54
CA LYS A 173 9.17 -10.00 9.77
C LYS A 173 8.42 -8.70 9.92
#